data_AF-A0A7S1S915-F1
#
_entry.id   AF-A0A7S1S915-F1
#
_cell.length_a   1.000
_cell.length_b   1.000
_cell.length_c   1.000
_cell.angle_alpha   90.00
_cell.angle_beta   90.00
_cell.angle_gamma   90.00
#
_symmetry.space_group_name_H-M   'P 1'
#
loop_
_entity.id
_entity.type
_entity.pdbx_description
1 polymer ?
#
loop_
_entity_poly.entity_id
_entity_poly.type
_entity_poly.pdbx_seq_one_letter_code
_entity_poly.pdbx_strand_id
1 'polypeptide(L)'
;EMDGSYCFIDGHCANGEVTNDTTVQDAIEMCDARFGRQAWAAWGSESMPQEDHLDYSVPTDMTKGYQNPEQTRPSLLAACAMGNYHCDVRYCLETYCKEEYYVKKYGHLLKKFGWVQ
;
A
#
# COMPACT_ATOMS: atom_id res chain seq x y z
N GLU A 1 -9.09 -1.74 11.09
CA GLU A 1 -9.56 -0.52 10.39
C GLU A 1 -8.45 0.12 9.57
N MET A 2 -7.35 0.60 10.18
CA MET A 2 -6.20 1.17 9.46
C MET A 2 -5.63 0.23 8.38
N ASP A 3 -5.11 -0.94 8.78
CA ASP A 3 -4.54 -1.91 7.84
C ASP A 3 -5.57 -2.40 6.82
N GLY A 4 -6.81 -2.65 7.27
CA GLY A 4 -7.91 -3.01 6.38
C GLY A 4 -8.15 -1.96 5.29
N SER A 5 -8.24 -0.67 5.64
CA SER A 5 -8.38 0.38 4.63
C SER A 5 -7.14 0.50 3.72
N TYR A 6 -5.93 0.38 4.28
CA TYR A 6 -4.65 0.38 3.57
C TYR A 6 -4.61 -0.70 2.49
N CYS A 7 -4.93 -1.95 2.85
CA CYS A 7 -4.95 -3.10 1.95
C CYS A 7 -5.83 -2.89 0.69
N PHE A 8 -6.95 -2.16 0.84
CA PHE A 8 -7.90 -1.94 -0.24
C PHE A 8 -7.64 -0.65 -1.02
N ILE A 9 -7.27 0.45 -0.34
CA ILE A 9 -6.93 1.74 -0.98
C ILE A 9 -5.73 1.59 -1.92
N ASP A 10 -4.76 0.79 -1.50
CA ASP A 10 -3.50 0.59 -2.19
C ASP A 10 -3.47 -0.65 -3.09
N GLY A 11 -4.62 -1.32 -3.25
CA GLY A 11 -4.76 -2.38 -4.24
C GLY A 11 -4.04 -3.67 -3.89
N HIS A 12 -3.60 -3.86 -2.65
CA HIS A 12 -2.92 -5.08 -2.21
C HIS A 12 -3.81 -6.31 -2.38
N CYS A 13 -5.12 -6.17 -2.17
CA CYS A 13 -6.07 -7.26 -2.41
C CYS A 13 -6.30 -7.63 -3.89
N ALA A 14 -5.91 -6.75 -4.81
CA ALA A 14 -5.96 -7.00 -6.26
C ALA A 14 -4.57 -7.28 -6.85
N ASN A 15 -3.52 -7.30 -6.02
CA ASN A 15 -2.15 -7.53 -6.47
C ASN A 15 -1.91 -9.02 -6.73
N GLY A 16 -1.82 -9.38 -8.01
CA GLY A 16 -1.45 -10.72 -8.47
C GLY A 16 0.04 -10.91 -8.77
N GLU A 17 0.85 -9.86 -8.64
CA GLU A 17 2.29 -9.89 -8.96
C GLU A 17 3.12 -10.41 -7.78
N VAL A 18 2.71 -10.12 -6.54
CA VAL A 18 3.37 -10.62 -5.33
C VAL A 18 2.96 -12.05 -5.04
N THR A 19 3.94 -12.95 -5.00
CA THR A 19 3.79 -14.39 -4.72
C THR A 19 4.75 -14.83 -3.61
N ASN A 20 4.71 -16.11 -3.24
CA ASN A 20 5.66 -16.68 -2.27
C ASN A 20 7.09 -16.78 -2.82
N ASP A 21 7.24 -16.77 -4.14
CA ASP A 21 8.54 -16.88 -4.82
C ASP A 21 9.11 -15.50 -5.19
N THR A 22 8.37 -14.41 -4.93
CA THR A 22 8.83 -13.04 -5.16
C THR A 22 10.11 -12.78 -4.38
N THR A 23 11.17 -12.47 -5.12
CA THR A 23 12.48 -12.15 -4.55
C THR A 23 12.52 -10.69 -4.07
N VAL A 24 13.58 -10.35 -3.33
CA VAL A 24 13.84 -8.94 -2.97
C VAL A 24 13.99 -8.08 -4.22
N GLN A 25 14.62 -8.60 -5.28
CA GLN A 25 14.80 -7.87 -6.53
C GLN A 25 13.47 -7.62 -7.24
N ASP A 26 12.57 -8.61 -7.27
CA ASP A 26 11.23 -8.45 -7.83
C ASP A 26 10.44 -7.37 -7.05
N ALA A 27 10.51 -7.38 -5.72
CA ALA A 27 9.83 -6.38 -4.90
C ALA A 27 10.38 -4.96 -5.12
N ILE A 28 11.69 -4.82 -5.34
CA ILE A 28 12.33 -3.56 -5.73
C ILE A 28 11.80 -3.08 -7.09
N GLU A 29 11.70 -3.97 -8.06
CA GLU A 29 11.19 -3.65 -9.40
C GLU A 29 9.71 -3.25 -9.36
N MET A 30 8.90 -3.91 -8.53
CA MET A 30 7.50 -3.52 -8.29
C MET A 30 7.41 -2.12 -7.67
N CYS A 31 8.26 -1.80 -6.68
CA CYS A 31 8.32 -0.46 -6.08
C CYS A 31 8.77 0.60 -7.09
N ASP A 32 9.76 0.30 -7.92
CA ASP A 32 10.22 1.17 -9.00
C ASP A 32 9.14 1.40 -10.04
N ALA A 33 8.41 0.36 -10.46
CA ALA A 33 7.31 0.48 -11.42
C ALA A 33 6.14 1.29 -10.85
N ARG A 34 5.87 1.15 -9.55
CA ARG A 34 4.72 1.78 -8.90
C ARG A 34 4.93 3.25 -8.55
N PHE A 35 6.13 3.62 -8.07
CA PHE A 35 6.40 4.96 -7.55
C PHE A 35 7.55 5.68 -8.25
N GLY A 36 8.40 4.96 -8.99
CA GLY A 36 9.69 5.46 -9.43
C GLY A 36 10.73 5.39 -8.31
N ARG A 37 11.96 5.00 -8.66
CA ARG A 37 13.03 4.75 -7.69
C ARG A 37 13.30 5.92 -6.74
N GLN A 38 13.29 7.15 -7.26
CA GLN A 38 13.59 8.32 -6.46
C GLN A 38 12.57 8.57 -5.34
N ALA A 39 11.29 8.28 -5.58
CA ALA A 39 10.21 8.55 -4.64
C ALA A 39 10.35 7.74 -3.33
N TRP A 40 10.75 6.47 -3.43
CA TRP A 40 10.83 5.58 -2.27
C TRP A 40 12.27 5.36 -1.78
N ALA A 41 13.29 5.36 -2.64
CA ALA A 41 14.66 5.12 -2.22
C ALA A 41 15.28 6.32 -1.47
N ALA A 42 14.73 7.52 -1.66
CA ALA A 42 15.11 8.73 -0.93
C ALA A 42 14.26 8.94 0.35
N TRP A 43 13.44 7.97 0.75
CA TRP A 43 12.56 8.10 1.90
C TRP A 43 13.34 8.48 3.17
N GLY A 44 12.87 9.55 3.83
CA GLY A 44 13.51 10.08 5.05
C GLY A 44 14.78 10.92 4.81
N SER A 45 15.14 11.22 3.56
CA SER A 45 16.28 12.07 3.22
C SER A 45 15.87 13.43 2.64
N GLU A 46 16.81 14.39 2.64
CA GLU A 46 16.61 15.73 2.07
C GLU A 46 16.39 15.73 0.55
N SER A 47 16.73 14.63 -0.15
CA SER A 47 16.57 14.50 -1.60
C SER A 47 15.20 13.94 -2.04
N MET A 48 14.29 13.73 -1.09
CA MET A 48 12.92 13.28 -1.36
C MET A 48 12.15 14.36 -2.15
N PRO A 49 11.41 14.00 -3.22
CA PRO A 49 10.52 14.94 -3.92
C PRO A 49 9.50 15.55 -2.97
N GLN A 50 9.16 16.83 -3.13
CA GLN A 50 8.30 17.55 -2.19
C GLN A 50 6.90 16.93 -2.08
N GLU A 51 6.38 16.41 -3.18
CA GLU A 51 5.12 15.66 -3.27
C GLU A 51 5.13 14.33 -2.49
N ASP A 52 6.33 13.83 -2.19
CA ASP A 52 6.56 12.59 -1.45
C ASP A 52 7.00 12.85 -0.01
N HIS A 53 7.17 14.12 0.38
CA HIS A 53 7.46 14.47 1.76
C HIS A 53 6.38 13.91 2.68
N LEU A 54 6.81 13.56 3.89
CA LEU A 54 5.98 12.98 4.93
C LEU A 54 4.96 14.00 5.47
N ASP A 55 4.01 14.41 4.64
CA ASP A 55 2.77 14.98 5.16
C ASP A 55 1.92 13.83 5.68
N TYR A 56 2.21 13.43 6.93
CA TYR A 56 1.38 12.51 7.67
C TYR A 56 0.04 13.22 7.95
N SER A 57 -0.86 13.20 6.98
CA SER A 57 -2.27 13.45 7.21
C SER A 57 -2.83 12.28 8.01
N VAL A 58 -2.54 12.25 9.31
CA VAL A 58 -3.07 11.23 10.23
C VAL A 58 -4.60 11.31 10.16
N PRO A 59 -5.30 10.18 9.96
CA PRO A 59 -6.76 10.20 10.00
C PRO A 59 -7.23 10.80 11.33
N THR A 60 -8.13 11.78 11.25
CA THR A 60 -8.71 12.40 12.45
C THR A 60 -9.51 11.42 13.30
N ASP A 61 -9.91 10.29 12.71
CA ASP A 61 -10.63 9.20 13.36
C ASP A 61 -10.10 7.85 12.86
N MET A 62 -9.24 7.21 13.66
CA MET A 62 -8.60 5.93 13.36
C MET A 62 -9.61 4.77 13.25
N THR A 63 -10.84 4.92 13.76
CA THR A 63 -11.89 3.91 13.65
C THR A 63 -12.48 3.82 12.24
N LYS A 64 -12.27 4.86 11.42
CA LYS A 64 -12.71 4.89 10.02
C LYS A 64 -11.66 4.38 9.05
N GLY A 65 -10.43 4.12 9.52
CA GLY A 65 -9.29 3.84 8.65
C GLY A 65 -8.88 5.04 7.81
N TYR A 66 -7.96 4.80 6.89
CA TYR A 66 -7.62 5.72 5.82
C TYR A 66 -8.81 5.93 4.86
N GLN A 67 -8.91 7.13 4.30
CA GLN A 67 -10.01 7.59 3.46
C GLN A 67 -9.58 7.80 2.01
N ASN A 68 -8.27 8.00 1.76
CA ASN A 68 -7.75 8.26 0.43
C ASN A 68 -6.28 7.78 0.29
N PRO A 69 -5.78 7.64 -0.97
CA PRO A 69 -4.41 7.19 -1.23
C PRO A 69 -3.32 8.15 -0.72
N GLU A 70 -3.61 9.45 -0.60
CA GLU A 70 -2.65 10.43 -0.12
C GLU A 70 -2.27 10.14 1.34
N GLN A 71 -3.23 9.69 2.15
CA GLN A 71 -2.98 9.29 3.54
C GLN A 71 -2.14 8.03 3.68
N THR A 72 -2.18 7.11 2.70
CA THR A 72 -1.42 5.85 2.74
C THR A 72 -0.09 5.91 2.01
N ARG A 73 0.08 6.89 1.12
CA ARG A 73 1.30 7.07 0.32
C ARG A 73 2.59 7.07 1.17
N PRO A 74 2.69 7.82 2.29
CA PRO A 74 3.90 7.79 3.12
C PRO A 74 4.24 6.38 3.62
N SER A 75 3.22 5.60 4.02
CA SER A 75 3.40 4.21 4.48
C SER A 75 3.85 3.28 3.35
N LEU A 76 3.32 3.44 2.13
CA LEU A 76 3.76 2.67 0.97
C LEU A 76 5.22 2.95 0.58
N LEU A 77 5.59 4.23 0.53
CA LEU A 77 6.96 4.63 0.21
C LEU A 77 7.92 4.09 1.29
N ALA A 78 7.54 4.18 2.56
CA ALA A 78 8.30 3.60 3.67
C ALA A 78 8.41 2.07 3.53
N ALA A 79 7.32 1.38 3.17
CA ALA A 79 7.32 -0.07 2.98
C ALA A 79 8.27 -0.49 1.86
N CYS A 80 8.32 0.26 0.76
CA CYS A 80 9.31 0.05 -0.29
C CYS A 80 10.75 0.30 0.22
N ALA A 81 10.99 1.42 0.89
CA ALA A 81 12.31 1.79 1.42
C ALA A 81 12.87 0.78 2.43
N MET A 82 12.00 0.27 3.30
CA MET A 82 12.36 -0.69 4.35
C MET A 82 12.33 -2.15 3.88
N GLY A 83 11.91 -2.43 2.64
CA GLY A 83 11.81 -3.78 2.11
C GLY A 83 10.61 -4.59 2.62
N ASN A 84 9.56 -3.93 3.13
CA ASN A 84 8.35 -4.55 3.67
C ASN A 84 7.21 -4.67 2.65
N TYR A 85 7.34 -4.14 1.43
CA TYR A 85 6.26 -4.15 0.43
C TYR A 85 5.67 -5.54 0.16
N HIS A 86 6.54 -6.55 0.02
CA HIS A 86 6.12 -7.95 -0.13
C HIS A 86 5.26 -8.42 1.06
N CYS A 87 5.77 -8.20 2.27
CA CYS A 87 5.10 -8.58 3.52
C CYS A 87 3.73 -7.92 3.65
N ASP A 88 3.62 -6.63 3.32
CA ASP A 88 2.36 -5.89 3.36
C ASP A 88 1.32 -6.51 2.43
N VAL A 89 1.68 -6.79 1.18
CA VAL A 89 0.76 -7.39 0.21
C VAL A 89 0.34 -8.79 0.67
N ARG A 90 1.28 -9.64 1.08
CA ARG A 90 1.00 -10.99 1.58
C ARG A 90 0.12 -10.96 2.82
N TYR A 91 0.42 -10.10 3.78
CA TYR A 91 -0.36 -9.93 4.99
C TYR A 91 -1.80 -9.53 4.66
N CYS A 92 -2.00 -8.56 3.77
CA CYS A 92 -3.32 -8.18 3.30
C CYS A 92 -4.08 -9.35 2.67
N LEU A 93 -3.46 -10.05 1.71
CA LEU A 93 -4.04 -11.21 1.02
C LEU A 93 -4.41 -12.35 1.97
N GLU A 94 -3.62 -12.55 3.02
CA GLU A 94 -3.82 -13.63 3.99
C GLU A 94 -4.85 -13.30 5.06
N THR A 95 -5.09 -12.02 5.32
CA THR A 95 -5.99 -11.53 6.38
C THR A 95 -7.18 -10.74 5.80
N TYR A 96 -7.04 -9.42 5.65
CA TYR A 96 -8.10 -8.48 5.35
C TYR A 96 -8.85 -8.74 4.04
N CYS A 97 -8.17 -9.25 3.01
CA CYS A 97 -8.79 -9.49 1.71
C CYS A 97 -9.78 -10.67 1.72
N LYS A 98 -9.76 -11.50 2.77
CA LYS A 98 -10.67 -12.65 2.96
C LYS A 98 -11.74 -12.38 4.02
N GLU A 99 -11.58 -11.32 4.82
CA GLU A 99 -12.51 -10.99 5.88
C GLU A 99 -13.74 -10.26 5.31
N GLU A 100 -14.92 -10.90 5.42
CA GLU A 100 -16.19 -10.39 4.86
C GLU A 100 -16.49 -8.95 5.28
N TYR A 101 -16.20 -8.61 6.54
CA TYR A 101 -16.36 -7.25 7.05
C TYR A 101 -15.59 -6.20 6.22
N TYR A 102 -14.30 -6.44 5.97
CA TYR A 102 -13.44 -5.51 5.25
C TYR A 102 -13.71 -5.52 3.75
N VAL A 103 -13.98 -6.70 3.17
CA VAL A 103 -14.42 -6.85 1.78
C VAL A 103 -15.69 -6.04 1.52
N LYS A 104 -16.70 -6.16 2.39
CA LYS A 104 -17.95 -5.41 2.26
C LYS A 104 -17.74 -3.90 2.44
N LYS A 105 -16.89 -3.49 3.37
CA LYS A 105 -16.65 -2.08 3.71
C LYS A 105 -15.79 -1.38 2.65
N TYR A 106 -14.66 -1.95 2.26
CA TYR A 106 -13.63 -1.30 1.44
C TYR A 106 -13.48 -1.86 0.03
N GLY A 107 -14.13 -2.97 -0.30
CA GLY A 107 -14.03 -3.62 -1.61
C GLY A 107 -14.25 -2.68 -2.80
N HIS A 108 -15.16 -1.70 -2.66
CA HIS A 108 -15.43 -0.71 -3.70
C HIS A 108 -14.20 0.12 -4.13
N LEU A 109 -13.17 0.22 -3.29
CA LEU A 109 -11.92 0.94 -3.57
C LEU A 109 -11.01 0.21 -4.55
N LEU A 110 -11.21 -1.11 -4.73
CA LEU A 110 -10.39 -1.94 -5.60
C LEU A 110 -10.77 -1.84 -7.09
N LYS A 111 -11.90 -1.19 -7.43
CA LYS A 111 -12.36 -1.08 -8.82
C LYS A 111 -11.32 -0.46 -9.76
N LYS A 112 -10.54 0.52 -9.26
CA LYS A 112 -9.47 1.17 -10.03
C LYS A 112 -8.31 0.24 -10.37
N PHE A 113 -8.19 -0.91 -9.69
CA PHE A 113 -7.19 -1.94 -9.90
C PHE A 113 -7.75 -3.15 -10.69
N GLY A 114 -8.92 -3.01 -11.33
CA GLY A 114 -9.50 -4.07 -12.14
C GLY A 114 -10.14 -5.22 -11.34
N TRP A 115 -10.42 -5.02 -10.05
CA TRP A 115 -11.10 -6.03 -9.23
C TRP A 115 -12.57 -6.19 -9.64
N VAL A 116 -12.96 -7.43 -9.94
CA VAL A 116 -14.33 -7.82 -10.27
C VAL A 116 -14.84 -8.70 -9.13
N GLN A 117 -15.85 -8.22 -8.41
CA GLN A 117 -16.44 -8.87 -7.25
C GLN A 117 -17.34 -10.05 -7.65
#